data_AF-A0A958L1M0-F1
#
_entry.id   AF-A0A958L1M0-F1
#
_cell.length_a   1.000
_cell.length_b   1.000
_cell.length_c   1.000
_cell.angle_alpha   90.00
_cell.angle_beta   90.00
_cell.angle_gamma   90.00
#
_symmetry.space_group_name_H-M   'P 1'
#
loop_
_entity.id
_entity.type
_entity.pdbx_description
1 polymer ?
#
loop_
_entity_poly.entity_id
_entity_poly.type
_entity_poly.pdbx_seq_one_letter_code
_entity_poly.pdbx_strand_id
1 'polypeptide(L)'
;MNQVPNLKFQEMLEALHRAEVLIDEECPSQALEILNGLSNEPDVTSAEIWQIRQGLLLLKALSYQKLFDYEQSLAHLNSLLELNPQFELAIQLRTVFEEAMRRENDLEPPLPPFLTYAFCAQKSETYAIGKNGYRRIYHVHIRKTAGRAINSAFYALGGEDPVSVADRAANQKKGIGRALSGEYIYHPHPTVTEIKKGDYFYAHSHRPLHTLTFPTKTFTFSSFRDPLSRAISYFRMLHDIPDDAREDLLEEKEAMRHGFKEFVARVDPTHLLAQLYMFSPNFDVEEAFENVQKLSLFMFQDRMSEGIGLLREHLEIPLNIPELVGASKSPFHPSQEEKQLLCSALEPEYQLMKRLESLYGERFSRSI
;
A
#
# COMPACT_ATOMS: atom_id res chain seq x y z
N MET A 1 20.05 -11.33 -20.50
CA MET A 1 20.66 -12.15 -19.43
C MET A 1 20.56 -11.31 -18.17
N ASN A 2 19.69 -11.67 -17.23
CA ASN A 2 19.62 -10.98 -15.93
C ASN A 2 20.84 -11.44 -15.12
N GLN A 3 21.78 -10.53 -14.85
CA GLN A 3 22.87 -10.82 -13.92
C GLN A 3 22.24 -10.98 -12.53
N VAL A 4 22.44 -12.14 -11.92
CA VAL A 4 22.07 -12.38 -10.53
C VAL A 4 22.86 -11.39 -9.67
N PRO A 5 22.23 -10.61 -8.77
CA PRO A 5 22.95 -9.70 -7.90
C PRO A 5 24.05 -10.44 -7.14
N ASN A 6 25.22 -9.81 -7.00
CA ASN A 6 26.33 -10.35 -6.22
C ASN A 6 25.84 -10.66 -4.78
N LEU A 7 26.11 -11.85 -4.26
CA LEU A 7 25.70 -12.27 -2.91
C LEU A 7 26.08 -11.22 -1.84
N LYS A 8 27.27 -10.61 -1.98
CA LYS A 8 27.75 -9.54 -1.08
C LYS A 8 26.87 -8.28 -1.13
N PHE A 9 26.29 -7.98 -2.28
CA PHE A 9 25.40 -6.82 -2.46
C PHE A 9 24.07 -7.03 -1.70
N GLN A 10 23.50 -8.22 -1.77
CA GLN A 10 22.28 -8.56 -1.03
C GLN A 10 22.52 -8.52 0.49
N GLU A 11 23.64 -9.09 0.96
CA GLU A 11 24.02 -9.04 2.39
C GLU A 11 24.16 -7.60 2.91
N MET A 12 24.73 -6.69 2.11
CA MET A 12 24.84 -5.28 2.46
C MET A 12 23.47 -4.60 2.52
N LEU A 13 22.58 -4.88 1.57
CA LEU A 13 21.22 -4.34 1.58
C LEU A 13 20.42 -4.82 2.80
N GLU A 14 20.49 -6.10 3.13
CA GLU A 14 19.86 -6.66 4.33
C GLU A 14 20.40 -6.01 5.61
N ALA A 15 21.71 -5.77 5.68
CA ALA A 15 22.32 -5.12 6.82
C ALA A 15 21.91 -3.65 6.96
N LEU A 16 21.84 -2.89 5.85
CA LEU A 16 21.30 -1.53 5.85
C LEU A 16 19.85 -1.52 6.33
N HIS A 17 19.01 -2.45 5.84
CA HIS A 17 17.62 -2.54 6.26
C HIS A 17 17.49 -2.88 7.76
N ARG A 18 18.27 -3.85 8.27
CA ARG A 18 18.28 -4.15 9.71
C ARG A 18 18.67 -2.94 10.55
N ALA A 19 19.64 -2.15 10.12
CA ALA A 19 20.03 -0.94 10.81
C ALA A 19 18.93 0.13 10.77
N GLU A 20 18.21 0.30 9.65
CA GLU A 20 17.04 1.18 9.55
C GLU A 20 15.95 0.79 10.57
N VAL A 21 15.61 -0.50 10.65
CA VAL A 21 14.65 -1.02 11.65
C VAL A 21 15.09 -0.72 13.07
N LEU A 22 16.38 -0.93 13.40
CA LEU A 22 16.91 -0.63 14.73
C LEU A 22 16.87 0.87 15.07
N ILE A 23 17.05 1.75 14.09
CA ILE A 23 16.89 3.21 14.30
C ILE A 23 15.42 3.53 14.62
N ASP A 24 14.48 2.93 13.88
CA ASP A 24 13.04 3.12 14.10
C ASP A 24 12.55 2.56 15.46
N GLU A 25 13.21 1.52 15.96
CA GLU A 25 12.97 0.90 17.27
C GLU A 25 13.74 1.59 18.42
N GLU A 26 14.26 2.81 18.20
CA GLU A 26 15.03 3.60 19.18
C GLU A 26 16.25 2.85 19.74
N CYS A 27 16.88 2.01 18.90
CA CYS A 27 18.11 1.24 19.19
C CYS A 27 19.31 1.69 18.31
N PRO A 28 19.63 3.00 18.22
CA PRO A 28 20.61 3.52 17.27
C PRO A 28 22.05 3.02 17.50
N SER A 29 22.43 2.64 18.72
CA SER A 29 23.76 2.07 19.00
C SER A 29 23.96 0.72 18.31
N GLN A 30 22.93 -0.15 18.34
CA GLN A 30 22.98 -1.45 17.67
C GLN A 30 22.97 -1.28 16.14
N ALA A 31 22.24 -0.28 15.64
CA ALA A 31 22.29 0.11 14.23
C ALA A 31 23.72 0.51 13.83
N LEU A 32 24.40 1.35 14.62
CA LEU A 32 25.79 1.75 14.36
C LEU A 32 26.76 0.57 14.38
N GLU A 33 26.58 -0.42 15.26
CA GLU A 33 27.40 -1.64 15.25
C GLU A 33 27.30 -2.36 13.90
N ILE A 34 26.08 -2.54 13.37
CA ILE A 34 25.86 -3.15 12.06
C ILE A 34 26.51 -2.30 10.96
N LEU A 35 26.24 -0.98 10.95
CA LEU A 35 26.71 -0.06 9.92
C LEU A 35 28.25 0.10 9.93
N ASN A 36 28.88 0.03 11.09
CA ASN A 36 30.34 0.07 11.20
C ASN A 36 30.98 -1.25 10.76
N GLY A 37 30.26 -2.38 10.88
CA GLY A 37 30.65 -3.67 10.33
C GLY A 37 30.66 -3.73 8.80
N LEU A 38 29.89 -2.88 8.11
CA LEU A 38 29.82 -2.78 6.65
C LEU A 38 31.02 -2.06 6.01
N SER A 39 32.24 -2.34 6.48
CA SER A 39 33.53 -1.69 6.12
C SER A 39 33.65 -1.15 4.67
N ASN A 40 34.43 -0.07 4.51
CA ASN A 40 34.63 0.78 3.32
C ASN A 40 35.04 0.09 1.99
N GLU A 41 35.08 -1.23 1.89
CA GLU A 41 35.54 -1.92 0.68
C GLU A 41 34.46 -2.80 0.02
N PRO A 42 34.05 -2.34 -1.17
CA PRO A 42 34.18 -3.18 -2.33
C PRO A 42 35.05 -2.50 -3.39
N ASP A 43 36.08 -3.23 -3.82
CA ASP A 43 36.92 -2.92 -4.99
C ASP A 43 36.13 -3.14 -6.30
N VAL A 44 35.01 -2.43 -6.46
CA VAL A 44 34.08 -2.63 -7.58
C VAL A 44 33.44 -1.28 -7.95
N THR A 45 33.53 -0.91 -9.23
CA THR A 45 33.20 0.41 -9.79
C THR A 45 31.75 0.55 -10.28
N SER A 46 30.79 -0.24 -9.79
CA SER A 46 29.40 -0.22 -10.30
C SER A 46 28.50 0.82 -9.62
N ALA A 47 27.49 1.31 -10.35
CA ALA A 47 26.47 2.25 -9.87
C ALA A 47 25.69 1.75 -8.63
N GLU A 48 25.62 0.45 -8.41
CA GLU A 48 24.94 -0.21 -7.29
C GLU A 48 25.64 0.08 -5.94
N ILE A 49 26.97 0.17 -5.93
CA ILE A 49 27.74 0.50 -4.71
C ILE A 49 27.55 1.96 -4.31
N TRP A 50 27.35 2.83 -5.29
CA TRP A 50 27.07 4.23 -5.02
C TRP A 50 25.78 4.39 -4.22
N GLN A 51 24.73 3.64 -4.56
CA GLN A 51 23.46 3.63 -3.81
C GLN A 51 23.64 3.06 -2.39
N ILE A 52 24.36 1.94 -2.24
CA ILE A 52 24.67 1.38 -0.91
C ILE A 52 25.45 2.37 -0.05
N ARG A 53 26.48 3.00 -0.61
CA ARG A 53 27.32 3.94 0.12
C ARG A 53 26.54 5.18 0.55
N GLN A 54 25.66 5.67 -0.30
CA GLN A 54 24.73 6.73 0.08
C GLN A 54 23.85 6.30 1.24
N GLY A 55 23.32 5.07 1.19
CA GLY A 55 22.48 4.56 2.25
C GLY A 55 23.20 4.33 3.57
N LEU A 56 24.43 3.82 3.53
CA LEU A 56 25.30 3.67 4.69
C LEU A 56 25.55 5.02 5.38
N LEU A 57 25.96 6.03 4.61
CA LEU A 57 26.24 7.36 5.16
C LEU A 57 25.00 8.02 5.74
N LEU A 58 23.86 7.88 5.05
CA LEU A 58 22.59 8.40 5.54
C LEU A 58 22.18 7.70 6.85
N LEU A 59 22.20 6.37 6.93
CA LEU A 59 21.84 5.66 8.17
C LEU A 59 22.76 6.02 9.32
N LYS A 60 24.09 6.12 9.10
CA LYS A 60 25.01 6.56 10.15
C LYS A 60 24.67 7.96 10.64
N ALA A 61 24.37 8.88 9.72
CA ALA A 61 23.94 10.23 10.09
C ALA A 61 22.69 10.19 10.99
N LEU A 62 21.69 9.38 10.63
CA LEU A 62 20.46 9.25 11.41
C LEU A 62 20.70 8.58 12.78
N SER A 63 21.52 7.53 12.85
CA SER A 63 21.83 6.87 14.13
C SER A 63 22.57 7.81 15.09
N TYR A 64 23.56 8.56 14.60
CA TYR A 64 24.25 9.54 15.43
C TYR A 64 23.34 10.69 15.86
N GLN A 65 22.41 11.13 15.01
CA GLN A 65 21.39 12.10 15.40
C GLN A 65 20.52 11.58 16.54
N LYS A 66 20.05 10.33 16.46
CA LYS A 66 19.26 9.68 17.53
C LYS A 66 20.05 9.50 18.84
N LEU A 67 21.37 9.50 18.77
CA LEU A 67 22.27 9.53 19.93
C LEU A 67 22.63 10.96 20.37
N PHE A 68 22.01 11.98 19.78
CA PHE A 68 22.31 13.41 19.99
C PHE A 68 23.76 13.81 19.63
N ASP A 69 24.46 13.00 18.84
CA ASP A 69 25.79 13.31 18.30
C ASP A 69 25.68 13.98 16.92
N TYR A 70 25.25 15.25 16.95
CA TYR A 70 25.02 16.02 15.74
C TYR A 70 26.30 16.29 14.93
N GLU A 71 27.47 16.33 15.58
CA GLU A 71 28.74 16.52 14.89
C GLU A 71 29.06 15.33 13.97
N GLN A 72 28.98 14.10 14.48
CA GLN A 72 29.17 12.90 13.66
C GLN A 72 28.06 12.77 12.61
N SER A 73 26.83 13.13 12.98
CA SER A 73 25.72 13.15 12.04
C SER A 73 25.98 14.05 10.83
N LEU A 74 26.39 15.30 11.08
CA LEU A 74 26.74 16.26 10.03
C LEU A 74 27.97 15.83 9.21
N ALA A 75 28.96 15.19 9.84
CA ALA A 75 30.13 14.68 9.12
C ALA A 75 29.73 13.63 8.06
N HIS A 76 28.80 12.74 8.39
CA HIS A 76 28.27 11.76 7.45
C HIS A 76 27.39 12.39 6.36
N LEU A 77 26.57 13.39 6.69
CA LEU A 77 25.80 14.14 5.68
C LEU A 77 26.69 14.91 4.71
N ASN A 78 27.78 15.52 5.20
CA ASN A 78 28.75 16.19 4.35
C ASN A 78 29.42 15.20 3.40
N SER A 79 29.84 14.03 3.92
CA SER A 79 30.39 12.95 3.09
C SER A 79 29.39 12.48 2.02
N LEU A 80 28.09 12.44 2.36
CA LEU A 80 27.02 12.09 1.43
C LEU A 80 26.85 13.15 0.33
N LEU A 81 26.93 14.44 0.69
CA LEU A 81 26.84 15.55 -0.26
C LEU A 81 28.08 15.70 -1.13
N GLU A 82 29.26 15.29 -0.66
CA GLU A 82 30.46 15.18 -1.51
C GLU A 82 30.28 14.09 -2.58
N LEU A 83 29.61 12.98 -2.25
CA LEU A 83 29.29 11.91 -3.21
C LEU A 83 28.17 12.30 -4.16
N ASN A 84 27.17 13.06 -3.69
CA ASN A 84 26.05 13.54 -4.47
C ASN A 84 25.61 14.93 -3.99
N PRO A 85 26.12 16.01 -4.62
CA PRO A 85 25.79 17.37 -4.23
C PRO A 85 24.31 17.73 -4.41
N GLN A 86 23.58 16.97 -5.22
CA GLN A 86 22.15 17.16 -5.48
C GLN A 86 21.26 16.24 -4.64
N PHE A 87 21.82 15.57 -3.62
CA PHE A 87 21.05 14.71 -2.73
C PHE A 87 20.19 15.56 -1.79
N GLU A 88 19.03 15.96 -2.29
CA GLU A 88 18.10 16.92 -1.67
C GLU A 88 17.83 16.61 -0.20
N LEU A 89 17.68 15.33 0.14
CA LEU A 89 17.46 14.93 1.51
C LEU A 89 18.63 15.30 2.44
N ALA A 90 19.87 15.05 2.03
CA ALA A 90 21.03 15.34 2.88
C ALA A 90 21.17 16.84 3.08
N ILE A 91 20.78 17.65 2.09
CA ILE A 91 20.70 19.11 2.21
C ILE A 91 19.67 19.47 3.29
N GLN A 92 18.45 18.92 3.20
CA GLN A 92 17.37 19.17 4.17
C GLN A 92 17.76 18.75 5.60
N LEU A 93 18.24 17.53 5.78
CA LEU A 93 18.67 17.02 7.09
C LEU A 93 19.81 17.84 7.66
N ARG A 94 20.77 18.24 6.83
CA ARG A 94 21.89 19.06 7.26
C ARG A 94 21.41 20.42 7.79
N THR A 95 20.50 21.09 7.07
CA THR A 95 19.90 22.35 7.54
C THR A 95 19.19 22.16 8.89
N VAL A 96 18.40 21.10 9.01
CA VAL A 96 17.65 20.79 10.24
C VAL A 96 18.59 20.48 11.42
N PHE A 97 19.66 19.71 11.20
CA PHE A 97 20.61 19.36 12.25
C PHE A 97 21.49 20.55 12.65
N GLU A 98 21.90 21.40 11.69
CA GLU A 98 22.57 22.67 11.99
C GLU A 98 21.68 23.61 12.82
N GLU A 99 20.38 23.65 12.57
CA GLU A 99 19.43 24.40 13.39
C GLU A 99 19.25 23.80 14.78
N ALA A 100 19.18 22.46 14.90
CA ALA A 100 19.08 21.76 16.18
C ALA A 100 20.30 22.06 17.06
N MET A 101 21.52 21.98 16.51
CA MET A 101 22.74 22.34 17.24
C MET A 101 22.75 23.80 17.72
N ARG A 102 22.19 24.74 16.94
CA ARG A 102 22.14 26.16 17.31
C ARG A 102 21.12 26.47 18.40
N ARG A 103 20.05 25.68 18.52
CA ARG A 103 18.93 25.96 19.42
C ARG A 103 19.10 25.36 20.82
N GLU A 104 20.18 24.61 21.10
CA GLU A 104 20.39 23.88 22.36
C GLU A 104 19.12 23.14 22.85
N ASN A 105 18.31 22.63 21.92
CA ASN A 105 17.02 22.03 22.22
C ASN A 105 16.86 20.70 21.47
N ASP A 106 16.30 19.72 22.18
CA ASP A 106 15.89 18.40 21.70
C ASP A 106 14.68 18.50 20.77
N LEU A 107 14.84 19.16 19.63
CA LEU A 107 13.92 18.96 18.52
C LEU A 107 14.29 17.63 17.88
N GLU A 108 13.46 16.61 18.05
CA GLU A 108 13.50 15.42 17.17
C GLU A 108 12.97 15.83 15.80
N PRO A 109 13.80 16.00 14.78
CA PRO A 109 13.28 16.20 13.45
C PRO A 109 12.65 14.90 12.96
N PRO A 110 11.50 14.95 12.28
CA PRO A 110 10.93 13.75 11.67
C PRO A 110 11.92 13.21 10.65
N LEU A 111 12.41 11.99 10.88
CA LEU A 111 13.26 11.27 9.94
C LEU A 111 12.47 11.07 8.63
N PRO A 112 12.96 11.59 7.50
CA PRO A 112 12.33 11.34 6.21
C PRO A 112 12.75 9.95 5.70
N PRO A 113 11.82 9.16 5.10
CA PRO A 113 12.01 7.72 4.89
C PRO A 113 12.81 7.37 3.64
N PHE A 114 13.71 8.23 3.18
CA PHE A 114 14.27 8.16 1.83
C PHE A 114 15.02 6.85 1.54
N LEU A 115 15.60 6.20 2.54
CA LEU A 115 16.27 4.92 2.33
C LEU A 115 15.29 3.82 2.03
N THR A 116 14.22 3.75 2.80
CA THR A 116 13.05 2.97 2.42
C THR A 116 12.65 3.29 0.98
N TYR A 117 12.58 4.55 0.52
CA TYR A 117 12.22 4.86 -0.88
C TYR A 117 13.23 4.35 -1.92
N ALA A 118 14.53 4.61 -1.75
CA ALA A 118 15.56 4.20 -2.70
C ALA A 118 15.71 2.67 -2.76
N PHE A 119 15.69 2.02 -1.60
CA PHE A 119 15.63 0.57 -1.47
C PHE A 119 14.37 0.01 -2.13
N CYS A 120 13.21 0.63 -1.87
CA CYS A 120 11.95 0.19 -2.47
C CYS A 120 11.99 0.30 -3.99
N ALA A 121 12.51 1.41 -4.52
CA ALA A 121 12.65 1.62 -5.95
C ALA A 121 13.52 0.52 -6.56
N GLN A 122 14.73 0.31 -6.04
CA GLN A 122 15.63 -0.73 -6.53
C GLN A 122 15.03 -2.13 -6.43
N LYS A 123 14.51 -2.51 -5.26
CA LYS A 123 13.92 -3.84 -5.04
C LYS A 123 12.66 -4.07 -5.87
N SER A 124 11.87 -3.03 -6.14
CA SER A 124 10.68 -3.14 -7.01
C SER A 124 11.01 -3.48 -8.47
N GLU A 125 12.26 -3.29 -8.90
CA GLU A 125 12.71 -3.68 -10.23
C GLU A 125 13.16 -5.13 -10.32
N THR A 126 13.46 -5.77 -9.19
CA THR A 126 13.97 -7.14 -9.14
C THR A 126 12.86 -8.19 -9.09
N TYR A 127 11.64 -7.81 -8.69
CA TYR A 127 10.52 -8.74 -8.66
C TYR A 127 10.20 -9.32 -10.06
N ALA A 128 10.08 -10.65 -10.10
CA ALA A 128 9.58 -11.41 -11.24
C ALA A 128 8.43 -12.30 -10.76
N ILE A 129 7.22 -11.73 -10.75
CA ILE A 129 6.02 -12.33 -10.18
C ILE A 129 5.24 -13.06 -11.29
N GLY A 130 5.00 -14.34 -11.06
CA GLY A 130 4.21 -15.20 -11.93
C GLY A 130 4.77 -15.39 -13.35
N LYS A 131 4.02 -16.13 -14.15
CA LYS A 131 4.40 -16.55 -15.51
C LYS A 131 4.72 -15.40 -16.46
N ASN A 132 4.10 -14.24 -16.24
CA ASN A 132 4.27 -13.07 -17.12
C ASN A 132 5.38 -12.11 -16.65
N GLY A 133 6.08 -12.44 -15.56
CA GLY A 133 7.15 -11.63 -14.99
C GLY A 133 6.66 -10.24 -14.59
N TYR A 134 5.56 -10.17 -13.84
CA TYR A 134 5.07 -8.91 -13.28
C TYR A 134 6.09 -8.38 -12.27
N ARG A 135 6.21 -7.05 -12.16
CA ARG A 135 7.12 -6.42 -11.20
C ARG A 135 6.41 -5.96 -9.94
N ARG A 136 5.08 -5.87 -9.97
CA ARG A 136 4.26 -5.34 -8.87
C ARG A 136 2.81 -5.72 -9.04
N ILE A 137 2.09 -5.65 -7.95
CA ILE A 137 0.67 -5.98 -7.84
C ILE A 137 -0.06 -4.76 -7.28
N TYR A 138 -1.15 -4.38 -7.93
CA TYR A 138 -2.01 -3.31 -7.48
C TYR A 138 -3.45 -3.79 -7.35
N HIS A 139 -3.99 -3.70 -6.13
CA HIS A 139 -5.39 -3.98 -5.83
C HIS A 139 -6.21 -2.69 -5.86
N VAL A 140 -7.09 -2.58 -6.86
CA VAL A 140 -8.12 -1.54 -6.95
C VAL A 140 -9.18 -1.87 -5.91
N HIS A 141 -8.97 -1.40 -4.68
CA HIS A 141 -9.71 -1.84 -3.51
C HIS A 141 -11.03 -1.08 -3.38
N ILE A 142 -12.13 -1.74 -3.73
CA ILE A 142 -13.48 -1.23 -3.51
C ILE A 142 -13.87 -1.46 -2.05
N ARG A 143 -14.40 -0.42 -1.37
CA ARG A 143 -14.83 -0.57 0.02
C ARG A 143 -15.91 -1.66 0.14
N LYS A 144 -15.75 -2.52 1.16
CA LYS A 144 -16.68 -3.59 1.55
C LYS A 144 -16.80 -4.77 0.58
N THR A 145 -15.78 -5.02 -0.25
CA THR A 145 -15.69 -6.20 -1.12
C THR A 145 -14.62 -7.21 -0.66
N ALA A 146 -14.53 -7.40 0.66
CA ALA A 146 -13.57 -8.28 1.36
C ALA A 146 -12.08 -7.87 1.24
N GLY A 147 -11.79 -6.61 0.89
CA GLY A 147 -10.41 -6.15 0.74
C GLY A 147 -9.54 -6.26 1.99
N ARG A 148 -10.09 -6.20 3.22
CA ARG A 148 -9.31 -6.45 4.45
C ARG A 148 -8.68 -7.86 4.45
N ALA A 149 -9.45 -8.87 4.08
CA ALA A 149 -8.98 -10.26 4.06
C ALA A 149 -7.95 -10.48 2.95
N ILE A 150 -8.20 -9.91 1.77
CA ILE A 150 -7.25 -9.94 0.63
C ILE A 150 -5.94 -9.26 1.03
N ASN A 151 -5.99 -8.03 1.55
CA ASN A 151 -4.80 -7.27 1.94
C ASN A 151 -4.00 -8.00 3.03
N SER A 152 -4.70 -8.58 4.02
CA SER A 152 -4.08 -9.38 5.08
C SER A 152 -3.34 -10.60 4.52
N ALA A 153 -3.93 -11.30 3.54
CA ALA A 153 -3.28 -12.41 2.87
C ALA A 153 -1.99 -12.01 2.14
N PHE A 154 -1.94 -10.81 1.56
CA PHE A 154 -0.71 -10.26 0.98
C PHE A 154 0.32 -9.92 2.05
N TYR A 155 -0.06 -9.22 3.12
CA TYR A 155 0.86 -8.86 4.20
C TYR A 155 1.48 -10.09 4.88
N ALA A 156 0.74 -11.19 4.97
CA ALA A 156 1.23 -12.46 5.53
C ALA A 156 2.40 -13.09 4.75
N LEU A 157 2.61 -12.71 3.49
CA LEU A 157 3.66 -13.32 2.65
C LEU A 157 5.07 -13.07 3.19
N GLY A 158 5.27 -11.98 3.94
CA GLY A 158 6.55 -11.66 4.56
C GLY A 158 6.89 -12.52 5.78
N GLY A 159 5.99 -13.39 6.23
CA GLY A 159 6.17 -14.24 7.41
C GLY A 159 5.88 -13.56 8.75
N GLU A 160 5.42 -12.32 8.74
CA GLU A 160 5.02 -11.57 9.93
C GLU A 160 3.50 -11.57 10.12
N ASP A 161 3.07 -11.13 11.30
CA ASP A 161 1.66 -10.88 11.58
C ASP A 161 1.12 -9.76 10.65
N PRO A 162 0.05 -10.02 9.86
CA PRO A 162 -0.49 -9.06 8.91
C PRO A 162 -0.98 -7.75 9.52
N VAL A 163 -1.46 -7.78 10.76
CA VAL A 163 -1.96 -6.58 11.45
C VAL A 163 -0.79 -5.65 11.76
N SER A 164 0.29 -6.20 12.30
CA SER A 164 1.53 -5.47 12.57
C SER A 164 2.10 -4.81 11.30
N VAL A 165 2.15 -5.54 10.18
CA VAL A 165 2.60 -4.99 8.88
C VAL A 165 1.66 -3.88 8.41
N ALA A 166 0.34 -4.07 8.52
CA ALA A 166 -0.64 -3.07 8.13
C ALA A 166 -0.51 -1.79 8.96
N ASP A 167 -0.33 -1.90 10.27
CA ASP A 167 -0.20 -0.78 11.20
C ASP A 167 1.10 0.00 10.97
N ARG A 168 2.22 -0.69 10.70
CA ARG A 168 3.46 -0.04 10.26
C ARG A 168 3.24 0.75 8.97
N ALA A 169 2.62 0.12 7.98
CA ALA A 169 2.43 0.73 6.67
C ALA A 169 1.38 1.86 6.65
N ALA A 170 0.40 1.82 7.57
CA ALA A 170 -0.65 2.82 7.71
C ALA A 170 -0.23 4.06 8.53
N ASN A 171 0.87 3.99 9.28
CA ASN A 171 1.37 5.08 10.12
C ASN A 171 2.07 6.20 9.30
N GLN A 172 1.30 6.84 8.42
CA GLN A 172 1.74 7.97 7.58
C GLN A 172 2.24 9.18 8.39
N LYS A 173 1.89 9.30 9.68
CA LYS A 173 2.40 10.36 10.58
C LYS A 173 3.91 10.32 10.77
N LYS A 174 4.57 9.19 10.49
CA LYS A 174 6.04 9.05 10.48
C LYS A 174 6.64 9.16 9.07
N GLY A 175 5.87 9.60 8.07
CA GLY A 175 6.33 9.77 6.69
C GLY A 175 6.47 8.49 5.87
N ILE A 176 6.51 7.31 6.50
CA ILE A 176 6.69 6.02 5.82
C ILE A 176 5.31 5.43 5.46
N GLY A 177 4.78 5.76 4.29
CA GLY A 177 3.57 5.12 3.77
C GLY A 177 3.77 3.66 3.33
N ARG A 178 4.90 3.02 3.69
CA ARG A 178 5.32 1.70 3.24
C ARG A 178 5.74 0.84 4.44
N ALA A 179 5.62 -0.47 4.30
CA ALA A 179 6.27 -1.42 5.21
C ALA A 179 7.05 -2.45 4.41
N LEU A 180 8.24 -2.80 4.91
CA LEU A 180 8.91 -4.02 4.52
C LEU A 180 8.43 -5.16 5.44
N SER A 181 8.20 -6.33 4.86
CA SER A 181 8.06 -7.58 5.60
C SER A 181 8.64 -8.72 4.78
N GLY A 182 9.68 -9.37 5.32
CA GLY A 182 10.54 -10.28 4.59
C GLY A 182 11.10 -9.63 3.32
N GLU A 183 10.87 -10.27 2.18
CA GLU A 183 11.34 -9.78 0.89
C GLU A 183 10.38 -8.76 0.24
N TYR A 184 9.25 -8.43 0.85
CA TYR A 184 8.14 -7.74 0.17
C TYR A 184 7.90 -6.33 0.69
N ILE A 185 7.64 -5.42 -0.26
CA ILE A 185 7.30 -4.01 0.01
C ILE A 185 5.80 -3.79 -0.12
N TYR A 186 5.17 -3.39 0.97
CA TYR A 186 3.75 -3.10 1.04
C TYR A 186 3.50 -1.60 1.09
N HIS A 187 2.55 -1.12 0.30
CA HIS A 187 2.22 0.30 0.23
C HIS A 187 0.69 0.50 0.26
N PRO A 188 0.07 0.63 1.45
CA PRO A 188 -1.34 0.94 1.57
C PRO A 188 -1.60 2.43 1.30
N HIS A 189 -2.73 2.70 0.65
CA HIS A 189 -3.21 4.05 0.36
C HIS A 189 -2.18 5.00 -0.30
N PRO A 190 -1.36 4.54 -1.28
CA PRO A 190 -0.42 5.41 -1.97
C PRO A 190 -1.11 6.57 -2.67
N THR A 191 -0.37 7.66 -2.84
CA THR A 191 -0.77 8.76 -3.72
C THR A 191 -0.74 8.32 -5.19
N VAL A 192 -1.42 9.06 -6.08
CA VAL A 192 -1.38 8.80 -7.53
C VAL A 192 0.06 8.82 -8.06
N THR A 193 0.88 9.75 -7.55
CA THR A 193 2.30 9.85 -7.90
C THR A 193 3.08 8.60 -7.50
N GLU A 194 2.86 8.06 -6.30
CA GLU A 194 3.54 6.85 -5.83
C GLU A 194 3.09 5.59 -6.57
N ILE A 195 1.80 5.49 -6.91
CA ILE A 195 1.28 4.41 -7.76
C ILE A 195 2.00 4.42 -9.11
N LYS A 196 2.16 5.60 -9.70
CA LYS A 196 2.84 5.79 -11.00
C LYS A 196 4.34 5.47 -10.93
N LYS A 197 5.01 5.71 -9.80
CA LYS A 197 6.41 5.30 -9.59
C LYS A 197 6.54 3.78 -9.59
N GLY A 198 5.68 3.09 -8.84
CA GLY A 198 5.66 1.63 -8.80
C GLY A 198 6.66 0.99 -7.83
N ASP A 199 7.16 1.75 -6.86
CA ASP A 199 8.15 1.31 -5.87
C ASP A 199 7.50 0.47 -4.76
N TYR A 200 6.83 -0.62 -5.14
CA TYR A 200 6.15 -1.56 -4.24
C TYR A 200 6.06 -2.95 -4.86
N PHE A 201 5.97 -3.96 -4.00
CA PHE A 201 5.56 -5.30 -4.38
C PHE A 201 4.04 -5.39 -4.47
N TYR A 202 3.35 -4.97 -3.42
CA TYR A 202 1.90 -4.95 -3.32
C TYR A 202 1.41 -3.60 -2.81
N ALA A 203 0.48 -2.99 -3.53
CA ALA A 203 -0.20 -1.77 -3.10
C ALA A 203 -1.71 -1.88 -3.28
N HIS A 204 -2.44 -1.15 -2.46
CA HIS A 204 -3.90 -1.04 -2.59
C HIS A 204 -4.37 0.34 -2.15
N SER A 205 -5.43 0.83 -2.77
CA SER A 205 -6.11 2.02 -2.29
C SER A 205 -7.56 2.06 -2.76
N HIS A 206 -8.35 2.94 -2.15
CA HIS A 206 -9.70 3.28 -2.58
C HIS A 206 -9.73 4.33 -3.70
N ARG A 207 -8.66 4.42 -4.52
CA ARG A 207 -8.59 5.36 -5.64
C ARG A 207 -9.23 4.75 -6.89
N PRO A 208 -10.11 5.48 -7.59
CA PRO A 208 -10.74 5.00 -8.81
C PRO A 208 -9.72 4.70 -9.91
N LEU A 209 -9.85 3.57 -10.58
CA LEU A 209 -8.96 3.12 -11.66
C LEU A 209 -8.79 4.18 -12.75
N HIS A 210 -9.87 4.89 -13.11
CA HIS A 210 -9.87 5.92 -14.15
C HIS A 210 -9.00 7.15 -13.80
N THR A 211 -8.51 7.26 -12.56
CA THR A 211 -7.57 8.30 -12.11
C THR A 211 -6.12 7.82 -12.06
N LEU A 212 -5.88 6.53 -12.34
CA LEU A 212 -4.60 5.89 -12.11
C LEU A 212 -3.88 5.60 -13.42
N THR A 213 -2.55 5.68 -13.35
CA THR A 213 -1.66 5.16 -14.38
C THR A 213 -0.67 4.23 -13.71
N PHE A 214 -0.41 3.10 -14.34
CA PHE A 214 0.49 2.09 -13.80
C PHE A 214 1.73 1.96 -14.67
N PRO A 215 2.90 1.68 -14.06
CA PRO A 215 4.04 1.18 -14.80
C PRO A 215 3.69 -0.10 -15.58
N THR A 216 4.42 -0.34 -16.67
CA THR A 216 4.35 -1.62 -17.36
C THR A 216 4.63 -2.79 -16.40
N LYS A 217 4.11 -3.98 -16.71
CA LYS A 217 4.26 -5.18 -15.88
C LYS A 217 3.67 -5.03 -14.46
N THR A 218 2.64 -4.21 -14.30
CA THR A 218 1.80 -4.19 -13.09
C THR A 218 0.63 -5.16 -13.24
N PHE A 219 0.52 -6.13 -12.33
CA PHE A 219 -0.67 -6.96 -12.22
C PHE A 219 -1.76 -6.20 -11.47
N THR A 220 -2.86 -5.89 -12.14
CA THR A 220 -3.98 -5.15 -11.54
C THR A 220 -5.16 -6.06 -11.29
N PHE A 221 -5.79 -5.93 -10.13
CA PHE A 221 -7.03 -6.66 -9.87
C PHE A 221 -8.00 -5.92 -8.96
N SER A 222 -9.24 -6.41 -8.93
CA SER A 222 -10.27 -5.93 -8.01
C SER A 222 -11.20 -7.07 -7.56
N SER A 223 -12.00 -6.80 -6.54
CA SER A 223 -13.00 -7.71 -5.99
C SER A 223 -14.35 -7.00 -5.93
N PHE A 224 -15.38 -7.66 -6.44
CA PHE A 224 -16.76 -7.20 -6.51
C PHE A 224 -17.64 -7.95 -5.51
N ARG A 225 -18.80 -7.37 -5.19
CA ARG A 225 -19.77 -7.93 -4.27
C ARG A 225 -21.17 -7.57 -4.74
N ASP A 226 -22.16 -8.39 -4.39
CA ASP A 226 -23.57 -8.02 -4.50
C ASP A 226 -23.80 -6.56 -4.05
N PRO A 227 -24.29 -5.67 -4.94
CA PRO A 227 -24.43 -4.24 -4.67
C PRO A 227 -25.18 -3.94 -3.37
N LEU A 228 -26.31 -4.62 -3.13
CA LEU A 228 -27.13 -4.43 -1.94
C LEU A 228 -26.36 -4.81 -0.67
N SER A 229 -25.75 -5.99 -0.65
CA SER A 229 -24.96 -6.49 0.47
C SER A 229 -23.76 -5.60 0.77
N ARG A 230 -23.11 -5.05 -0.27
CA ARG A 230 -22.01 -4.09 -0.14
C ARG A 230 -22.48 -2.79 0.52
N ALA A 231 -23.56 -2.19 0.02
CA ALA A 231 -24.10 -0.93 0.53
C ALA A 231 -24.60 -1.06 1.98
N ILE A 232 -25.31 -2.15 2.33
CA ILE A 232 -25.69 -2.43 3.73
C ILE A 232 -24.45 -2.59 4.61
N SER A 233 -23.43 -3.31 4.14
CA SER A 233 -22.18 -3.49 4.87
C SER A 233 -21.41 -2.18 5.07
N TYR A 234 -21.56 -1.23 4.15
CA TYR A 234 -20.99 0.11 4.24
C TYR A 234 -21.72 0.96 5.28
N PHE A 235 -23.05 0.99 5.24
CA PHE A 235 -23.87 1.63 6.28
C PHE A 235 -23.54 1.10 7.68
N ARG A 236 -23.48 -0.22 7.84
CA ARG A 236 -23.10 -0.85 9.12
C ARG A 236 -21.68 -0.47 9.58
N MET A 237 -20.74 -0.33 8.66
CA MET A 237 -19.37 0.09 8.99
C MET A 237 -19.34 1.51 9.53
N LEU A 238 -20.05 2.44 8.91
CA LEU A 238 -20.13 3.84 9.35
C LEU A 238 -20.77 3.97 10.74
N HIS A 239 -21.67 3.06 11.13
CA HIS A 239 -22.18 2.96 12.51
C HIS A 239 -21.09 2.56 13.53
N ASP A 240 -20.15 1.71 13.12
CA ASP A 240 -19.08 1.20 13.98
C ASP A 240 -17.90 2.19 14.10
N ILE A 241 -17.89 3.26 13.29
CA ILE A 241 -16.83 4.28 13.30
C ILE A 241 -17.02 5.24 14.49
N PRO A 242 -15.97 5.48 15.31
CA PRO A 242 -16.02 6.44 16.43
C PRO A 242 -16.42 7.86 16.02
N ASP A 243 -16.93 8.67 16.94
CA ASP A 243 -17.31 10.08 16.67
C ASP A 243 -16.09 11.00 16.46
N ASP A 244 -14.92 10.60 16.94
CA ASP A 244 -13.63 11.28 16.76
C ASP A 244 -12.82 10.72 15.58
N ALA A 245 -13.49 10.00 14.68
CA ALA A 245 -12.87 9.52 13.45
C ALA A 245 -12.42 10.67 12.53
N ARG A 246 -11.65 10.32 11.51
CA ARG A 246 -11.14 11.28 10.52
C ARG A 246 -12.28 12.09 9.90
N GLU A 247 -12.01 13.37 9.64
CA GLU A 247 -12.97 14.34 9.09
C GLU A 247 -13.63 13.86 7.80
N ASP A 248 -12.90 13.17 6.92
CA ASP A 248 -13.42 12.61 5.67
C ASP A 248 -14.54 11.57 5.86
N LEU A 249 -14.56 10.89 7.01
CA LEU A 249 -15.60 9.91 7.36
C LEU A 249 -16.76 10.56 8.13
N LEU A 250 -16.61 11.77 8.67
CA LEU A 250 -17.67 12.46 9.40
C LEU A 250 -18.78 12.92 8.45
N GLU A 251 -18.45 13.39 7.25
CA GLU A 251 -19.44 13.72 6.23
C GLU A 251 -20.25 12.48 5.81
N GLU A 252 -19.56 11.35 5.56
CA GLU A 252 -20.19 10.07 5.26
C GLU A 252 -21.11 9.60 6.41
N LYS A 253 -20.70 9.83 7.66
CA LYS A 253 -21.46 9.46 8.86
C LYS A 253 -22.68 10.35 9.08
N GLU A 254 -22.59 11.64 8.79
CA GLU A 254 -23.72 12.57 8.94
C GLU A 254 -24.88 12.19 8.01
N ALA A 255 -24.60 11.63 6.84
CA ALA A 255 -25.63 11.11 5.94
C ALA A 255 -26.52 10.04 6.61
N MET A 256 -26.01 9.34 7.64
CA MET A 256 -26.76 8.30 8.37
C MET A 256 -27.59 8.80 9.55
N ARG A 257 -27.41 10.06 9.97
CA ARG A 257 -27.97 10.58 11.22
C ARG A 257 -29.49 10.44 11.33
N HIS A 258 -30.17 10.41 10.19
CA HIS A 258 -31.63 10.36 10.11
C HIS A 258 -32.17 8.98 9.69
N GLY A 259 -31.34 7.94 9.74
CA GLY A 259 -31.73 6.58 9.40
C GLY A 259 -31.37 6.16 7.97
N PHE A 260 -31.77 4.95 7.59
CA PHE A 260 -31.28 4.32 6.37
C PHE A 260 -31.90 4.91 5.09
N LYS A 261 -33.18 5.31 5.10
CA LYS A 261 -33.82 5.97 3.95
C LYS A 261 -33.11 7.29 3.61
N GLU A 262 -32.89 8.15 4.60
CA GLU A 262 -32.14 9.39 4.44
C GLU A 262 -30.69 9.14 4.04
N PHE A 263 -30.05 8.10 4.56
CA PHE A 263 -28.72 7.69 4.10
C PHE A 263 -28.71 7.42 2.60
N VAL A 264 -29.62 6.57 2.09
CA VAL A 264 -29.68 6.26 0.64
C VAL A 264 -29.93 7.53 -0.19
N ALA A 265 -30.71 8.48 0.32
CA ALA A 265 -31.02 9.72 -0.38
C ALA A 265 -29.90 10.77 -0.35
N ARG A 266 -28.99 10.73 0.63
CA ARG A 266 -28.01 11.79 0.88
C ARG A 266 -26.55 11.38 0.70
N VAL A 267 -26.25 10.09 0.79
CA VAL A 267 -24.89 9.59 0.63
C VAL A 267 -24.35 9.97 -0.75
N ASP A 268 -23.07 10.36 -0.80
CA ASP A 268 -22.42 10.68 -2.06
C ASP A 268 -22.50 9.48 -3.03
N PRO A 269 -22.93 9.69 -4.29
CA PRO A 269 -23.02 8.63 -5.29
C PRO A 269 -21.70 7.86 -5.49
N THR A 270 -20.54 8.48 -5.31
CA THR A 270 -19.22 7.84 -5.40
C THR A 270 -19.00 6.75 -4.33
N HIS A 271 -19.74 6.82 -3.21
CA HIS A 271 -19.72 5.80 -2.15
C HIS A 271 -20.88 4.80 -2.28
N LEU A 272 -22.06 5.25 -2.73
CA LEU A 272 -23.23 4.40 -2.95
C LEU A 272 -23.06 3.47 -4.16
N LEU A 273 -22.54 4.02 -5.26
CA LEU A 273 -22.23 3.32 -6.51
C LEU A 273 -20.72 3.10 -6.64
N ALA A 274 -20.04 2.77 -5.54
CA ALA A 274 -18.59 2.65 -5.50
C ALA A 274 -18.02 1.63 -6.50
N GLN A 275 -18.70 0.52 -6.77
CA GLN A 275 -18.23 -0.47 -7.75
C GLN A 275 -18.28 0.06 -9.17
N LEU A 276 -19.20 0.97 -9.46
CA LEU A 276 -19.32 1.63 -10.75
C LEU A 276 -18.33 2.81 -10.84
N TYR A 277 -18.34 3.68 -9.83
CA TYR A 277 -17.49 4.88 -9.76
C TYR A 277 -16.00 4.55 -9.87
N MET A 278 -15.55 3.46 -9.23
CA MET A 278 -14.15 3.04 -9.28
C MET A 278 -13.65 2.79 -10.70
N PHE A 279 -14.55 2.58 -11.67
CA PHE A 279 -14.19 2.31 -13.06
C PHE A 279 -14.84 3.29 -14.05
N SER A 280 -15.67 4.23 -13.60
CA SER A 280 -16.27 5.26 -14.45
C SER A 280 -16.55 6.53 -13.63
N PRO A 281 -15.92 7.68 -13.96
CA PRO A 281 -16.18 8.94 -13.27
C PRO A 281 -17.63 9.42 -13.43
N ASN A 282 -18.30 9.03 -14.51
CA ASN A 282 -19.64 9.49 -14.87
C ASN A 282 -20.74 8.46 -14.56
N PHE A 283 -20.41 7.40 -13.81
CA PHE A 283 -21.34 6.30 -13.53
C PHE A 283 -21.91 5.61 -14.80
N ASP A 284 -21.15 5.62 -15.91
CA ASP A 284 -21.51 4.92 -17.13
C ASP A 284 -21.17 3.41 -17.02
N VAL A 285 -22.18 2.58 -17.27
CA VAL A 285 -22.08 1.12 -17.13
C VAL A 285 -21.17 0.52 -18.19
N GLU A 286 -21.11 1.09 -19.40
CA GLU A 286 -20.23 0.60 -20.44
C GLU A 286 -18.78 0.97 -20.17
N GLU A 287 -18.50 2.25 -19.87
CA GLU A 287 -17.17 2.72 -19.51
C GLU A 287 -16.60 1.91 -18.36
N ALA A 288 -17.39 1.66 -17.32
CA ALA A 288 -16.98 0.83 -16.20
C ALA A 288 -16.67 -0.60 -16.61
N PHE A 289 -17.53 -1.24 -17.40
CA PHE A 289 -17.32 -2.60 -17.88
C PHE A 289 -16.03 -2.71 -18.71
N GLU A 290 -15.83 -1.82 -19.68
CA GLU A 290 -14.61 -1.75 -20.49
C GLU A 290 -13.35 -1.54 -19.64
N ASN A 291 -13.45 -0.71 -18.60
CA ASN A 291 -12.33 -0.46 -17.69
C ASN A 291 -12.02 -1.66 -16.79
N VAL A 292 -13.02 -2.43 -16.35
CA VAL A 292 -12.81 -3.68 -15.62
C VAL A 292 -12.14 -4.73 -16.50
N GLN A 293 -12.49 -4.80 -17.79
CA GLN A 293 -11.85 -5.74 -18.73
C GLN A 293 -10.34 -5.53 -18.86
N LYS A 294 -9.85 -4.30 -18.64
CA LYS A 294 -8.43 -3.95 -18.66
C LYS A 294 -7.65 -4.47 -17.45
N LEU A 295 -8.35 -4.90 -16.39
CA LEU A 295 -7.69 -5.53 -15.24
C LEU A 295 -7.06 -6.87 -15.65
N SER A 296 -5.95 -7.21 -14.97
CA SER A 296 -5.35 -8.54 -15.12
C SER A 296 -6.29 -9.63 -14.61
N LEU A 297 -7.01 -9.35 -13.51
CA LEU A 297 -8.03 -10.22 -12.93
C LEU A 297 -9.12 -9.39 -12.24
N PHE A 298 -10.34 -9.90 -12.19
CA PHE A 298 -11.36 -9.48 -11.23
C PHE A 298 -12.04 -10.70 -10.65
N MET A 299 -12.61 -10.59 -9.45
CA MET A 299 -13.26 -11.70 -8.76
C MET A 299 -14.47 -11.24 -7.97
N PHE A 300 -15.26 -12.18 -7.44
CA PHE A 300 -16.46 -11.92 -6.66
C PHE A 300 -16.31 -12.42 -5.22
N GLN A 301 -16.86 -11.68 -4.27
CA GLN A 301 -16.76 -11.95 -2.83
C GLN A 301 -17.44 -13.26 -2.41
N ASP A 302 -18.53 -13.65 -3.06
CA ASP A 302 -19.23 -14.92 -2.85
C ASP A 302 -18.50 -16.11 -3.50
N ARG A 303 -17.57 -15.85 -4.43
CA ARG A 303 -16.68 -16.83 -5.07
C ARG A 303 -15.21 -16.61 -4.69
N MET A 304 -14.94 -16.08 -3.49
CA MET A 304 -13.62 -15.64 -3.07
C MET A 304 -12.55 -16.75 -3.15
N SER A 305 -12.88 -17.98 -2.75
CA SER A 305 -11.93 -19.11 -2.80
C SER A 305 -11.45 -19.39 -4.23
N GLU A 306 -12.35 -19.27 -5.22
CA GLU A 306 -12.02 -19.42 -6.63
C GLU A 306 -11.15 -18.26 -7.12
N GLY A 307 -11.53 -17.02 -6.81
CA GLY A 307 -10.75 -15.83 -7.16
C GLY A 307 -9.31 -15.87 -6.60
N ILE A 308 -9.15 -16.41 -5.38
CA ILE A 308 -7.83 -16.61 -4.78
C ILE A 308 -7.06 -17.74 -5.43
N GLY A 309 -7.74 -18.82 -5.84
CA GLY A 309 -7.13 -19.86 -6.67
C GLY A 309 -6.52 -19.27 -7.95
N LEU A 310 -7.29 -18.42 -8.65
CA LEU A 310 -6.83 -17.72 -9.85
C LEU A 310 -5.65 -16.79 -9.56
N LEU A 311 -5.68 -16.02 -8.46
CA LEU A 311 -4.56 -15.18 -8.05
C LEU A 311 -3.29 -16.00 -7.80
N ARG A 312 -3.39 -17.11 -7.06
CA ARG A 312 -2.26 -18.01 -6.80
C ARG A 312 -1.67 -18.55 -8.09
N GLU A 313 -2.51 -18.94 -9.04
CA GLU A 313 -2.07 -19.47 -10.33
C GLU A 313 -1.36 -18.39 -11.18
N HIS A 314 -1.94 -17.20 -11.27
CA HIS A 314 -1.40 -16.13 -12.12
C HIS A 314 -0.12 -15.53 -11.56
N LEU A 315 -0.04 -15.40 -10.24
CA LEU A 315 1.08 -14.77 -9.55
C LEU A 315 2.16 -15.78 -9.13
N GLU A 316 1.84 -17.08 -9.07
CA GLU A 316 2.70 -18.14 -8.55
C GLU A 316 3.16 -17.85 -7.10
N ILE A 317 2.25 -17.32 -6.29
CA ILE A 317 2.48 -16.93 -4.89
C ILE A 317 1.57 -17.76 -3.96
N PRO A 318 2.06 -18.24 -2.81
CA PRO A 318 1.28 -19.01 -1.85
C PRO A 318 0.33 -18.14 -1.01
N LEU A 319 -0.64 -17.49 -1.65
CA LEU A 319 -1.66 -16.71 -0.94
C LEU A 319 -2.60 -17.63 -0.15
N ASN A 320 -2.78 -17.31 1.13
CA ASN A 320 -3.76 -17.96 2.00
C ASN A 320 -4.64 -16.87 2.61
N ILE A 321 -5.95 -16.93 2.36
CA ILE A 321 -6.89 -16.02 3.02
C ILE A 321 -7.13 -16.53 4.43
N PRO A 322 -6.88 -15.71 5.47
CA PRO A 322 -7.33 -16.05 6.82
C PRO A 322 -8.85 -16.14 6.83
N GLU A 323 -9.43 -16.99 7.68
CA GLU A 323 -10.88 -17.01 7.89
C GLU A 323 -11.39 -15.58 8.07
N LEU A 324 -12.51 -15.24 7.42
CA LEU A 324 -13.00 -13.86 7.32
C LEU A 324 -13.24 -13.25 8.71
N VAL A 325 -12.24 -12.57 9.27
CA VAL A 325 -12.35 -11.81 10.52
C VAL A 325 -12.83 -10.40 10.18
N GLY A 326 -14.07 -10.06 10.53
CA GLY A 326 -14.55 -8.68 10.43
C GLY A 326 -15.94 -8.46 9.83
N ALA A 327 -16.91 -9.33 10.14
CA ALA A 327 -18.30 -8.92 10.02
C ALA A 327 -18.53 -7.69 10.91
N SER A 328 -19.25 -6.68 10.39
CA SER A 328 -19.67 -5.55 11.23
C SER A 328 -20.49 -6.08 12.41
N LYS A 329 -20.29 -5.48 13.59
CA LYS A 329 -20.99 -5.86 14.81
C LYS A 329 -22.40 -5.29 14.87
N SER A 330 -22.72 -4.32 13.99
CA SER A 330 -24.03 -3.70 13.93
C SER A 330 -25.12 -4.71 13.50
N PRO A 331 -26.19 -4.89 14.30
CA PRO A 331 -27.29 -5.78 13.99
C PRO A 331 -28.31 -5.16 13.00
N PHE A 332 -27.99 -4.04 12.34
CA PHE A 332 -28.93 -3.34 11.47
C PHE A 332 -29.38 -4.22 10.28
N HIS A 333 -30.69 -4.36 10.09
CA HIS A 333 -31.28 -5.03 8.93
C HIS A 333 -32.33 -4.10 8.31
N PRO A 334 -32.20 -3.71 7.02
CA PRO A 334 -33.18 -2.85 6.39
C PRO A 334 -34.50 -3.59 6.21
N SER A 335 -35.61 -2.84 6.35
CA SER A 335 -36.95 -3.28 5.98
C SER A 335 -37.05 -3.59 4.49
N GLN A 336 -38.14 -4.26 4.07
CA GLN A 336 -38.31 -4.57 2.64
C GLN A 336 -38.47 -3.33 1.78
N GLU A 337 -39.14 -2.29 2.29
CA GLU A 337 -39.28 -1.01 1.61
C GLU A 337 -37.92 -0.33 1.41
N GLU A 338 -37.08 -0.32 2.45
CA GLU A 338 -35.71 0.22 2.39
C GLU A 338 -34.82 -0.56 1.42
N LYS A 339 -34.96 -1.89 1.36
CA LYS A 339 -34.26 -2.71 0.38
C LYS A 339 -34.69 -2.38 -1.05
N GLN A 340 -35.98 -2.20 -1.30
CA GLN A 340 -36.49 -1.83 -2.63
C GLN A 340 -35.99 -0.44 -3.06
N LEU A 341 -36.02 0.53 -2.14
CA LEU A 341 -35.46 1.87 -2.36
C LEU A 341 -33.98 1.78 -2.74
N LEU A 342 -33.18 1.03 -1.96
CA LEU A 342 -31.76 0.87 -2.23
C LEU A 342 -31.49 0.11 -3.53
N CYS A 343 -32.20 -0.99 -3.82
CA CYS A 343 -32.03 -1.71 -5.07
C CYS A 343 -32.31 -0.83 -6.29
N SER A 344 -33.31 0.04 -6.21
CA SER A 344 -33.62 0.99 -7.29
C SER A 344 -32.48 1.98 -7.51
N ALA A 345 -31.87 2.49 -6.42
CA ALA A 345 -30.71 3.37 -6.50
C ALA A 345 -29.44 2.67 -7.02
N LEU A 346 -29.33 1.34 -6.80
CA LEU A 346 -28.18 0.52 -7.21
C LEU A 346 -28.34 -0.14 -8.59
N GLU A 347 -29.44 0.12 -9.30
CA GLU A 347 -29.72 -0.50 -10.61
C GLU A 347 -28.53 -0.42 -11.61
N PRO A 348 -27.81 0.71 -11.75
CA PRO A 348 -26.63 0.76 -12.60
C PRO A 348 -25.50 -0.21 -12.18
N GLU A 349 -25.27 -0.40 -10.88
CA GLU A 349 -24.30 -1.39 -10.40
C GLU A 349 -24.76 -2.82 -10.71
N TYR A 350 -26.05 -3.13 -10.58
CA TYR A 350 -26.58 -4.45 -10.95
C TYR A 350 -26.41 -4.75 -12.44
N GLN A 351 -26.58 -3.74 -13.30
CA GLN A 351 -26.33 -3.87 -14.74
C GLN A 351 -24.85 -4.19 -15.03
N LEU A 352 -23.92 -3.50 -14.36
CA LEU A 352 -22.49 -3.80 -14.44
C LEU A 352 -22.21 -5.24 -13.97
N MET A 353 -22.71 -5.62 -12.79
CA MET A 353 -22.47 -6.93 -12.17
C MET A 353 -22.91 -8.08 -13.06
N LYS A 354 -24.12 -8.00 -13.64
CA LYS A 354 -24.64 -9.02 -14.57
C LYS A 354 -23.70 -9.26 -15.77
N ARG A 355 -23.11 -8.18 -16.30
CA ARG A 355 -22.18 -8.27 -17.43
C ARG A 355 -20.85 -8.87 -17.00
N LEU A 356 -20.33 -8.47 -15.84
CA LEU A 356 -19.10 -9.02 -15.27
C LEU A 356 -19.24 -10.51 -14.94
N GLU A 357 -20.39 -10.96 -14.44
CA GLU A 357 -20.66 -12.38 -14.17
C GLU A 357 -20.63 -13.23 -15.44
N SER A 358 -21.25 -12.75 -16.52
CA SER A 358 -21.19 -13.42 -17.83
C SER A 358 -19.74 -13.54 -18.31
N LEU A 359 -18.99 -12.43 -18.29
CA LEU A 359 -17.60 -12.40 -18.70
C LEU A 359 -16.72 -13.31 -17.83
N TYR A 360 -16.96 -13.35 -16.53
CA TYR A 360 -16.20 -14.18 -15.59
C TYR A 360 -16.43 -15.67 -15.87
N GLY A 361 -17.68 -16.04 -16.16
CA GLY A 361 -18.05 -17.38 -16.64
C GLY A 361 -17.24 -17.79 -17.87
N GLU A 362 -17.17 -16.91 -18.86
CA GLU A 362 -16.46 -17.16 -20.12
C GLU A 362 -14.95 -17.23 -19.96
N ARG A 363 -14.36 -16.32 -19.17
CA ARG A 363 -12.91 -16.11 -19.07
C ARG A 363 -12.22 -17.06 -18.10
N PHE A 364 -12.87 -17.44 -17.00
CA PHE A 364 -12.19 -18.11 -15.88
C PHE A 364 -12.76 -19.48 -15.51
N SER A 365 -13.98 -19.81 -15.96
CA SER A 365 -14.61 -21.11 -15.60
C SER A 365 -14.11 -22.30 -16.43
N ARG A 366 -13.16 -22.08 -17.36
CA ARG A 366 -12.52 -23.13 -18.18
C ARG A 366 -11.11 -23.51 -17.70
N SER A 367 -10.64 -22.91 -16.61
CA SER A 367 -9.27 -23.09 -16.10
C SER A 367 -9.19 -24.01 -14.86
N ILE A 368 -10.30 -24.63 -14.48
CA ILE A 368 -10.42 -25.67 -13.43
C ILE A 368 -10.92 -26.93 -14.11
#